data_AF-A0A6M0BGF4-F1
#
_entry.id   AF-A0A6M0BGF4-F1
#
_cell.length_a   1.000
_cell.length_b   1.000
_cell.length_c   1.000
_cell.angle_alpha   90.00
_cell.angle_beta   90.00
_cell.angle_gamma   90.00
#
_symmetry.space_group_name_H-M   'P 1'
#
loop_
_entity.id
_entity.type
_entity.pdbx_description
1 polymer ?
#
loop_
_entity_poly.entity_id
_entity_poly.type
_entity_poly.pdbx_seq_one_letter_code
_entity_poly.pdbx_strand_id
1 'polypeptide(L)'
;MNQTISDAAMVTQQGKFSTTNNYTITTFKGSGGDIPDGKGSFLDNIIVKENFQVKEVSVKLHNMVHTWVGDLVVSLRHGETGIVVDLFQQPGKPNFSSSGYSSDIKGDYSFNDHNSEDFEAAAGANTVVPSGNYHPVESLSAFDGLSAAGSWQLIIKDNAAGDSGSLGSWSLDLGYTQSA
;
A
#
# COMPACT_ATOMS: atom_id res chain seq x y z
N MET A 1 62.01 -15.71 31.46
CA MET A 1 62.49 -16.72 30.50
C MET A 1 61.46 -17.83 30.43
N ASN A 2 61.33 -18.47 29.26
CA ASN A 2 60.47 -19.61 28.87
C ASN A 2 60.06 -20.60 30.01
N GLN A 3 58.93 -21.34 29.96
CA GLN A 3 58.46 -22.13 28.80
C GLN A 3 56.94 -22.38 28.68
N THR A 4 56.57 -22.61 27.41
CA THR A 4 55.53 -23.43 26.75
C THR A 4 55.30 -24.84 27.36
N ILE A 5 54.24 -25.65 27.09
CA ILE A 5 52.98 -25.59 26.29
C ILE A 5 52.06 -26.77 26.74
N SER A 6 50.72 -26.65 26.71
CA SER A 6 49.80 -27.70 26.17
C SER A 6 48.29 -27.34 26.19
N ASP A 7 47.59 -27.85 25.18
CA ASP A 7 46.21 -27.58 24.74
C ASP A 7 45.04 -27.77 25.72
N ALA A 8 43.97 -26.99 25.49
CA ALA A 8 42.64 -27.56 25.21
C ALA A 8 41.80 -26.59 24.35
N ALA A 9 41.27 -27.10 23.23
CA ALA A 9 40.62 -26.38 22.14
C ALA A 9 39.61 -25.27 22.51
N MET A 10 39.74 -24.10 21.87
CA MET A 10 38.58 -23.23 21.62
C MET A 10 37.68 -23.91 20.59
N VAL A 11 36.41 -24.15 20.95
CA VAL A 11 35.42 -24.71 20.02
C VAL A 11 35.15 -23.73 18.88
N THR A 12 35.54 -24.10 17.68
CA THR A 12 35.13 -23.41 16.45
C THR A 12 33.66 -23.74 16.16
N GLN A 13 32.72 -23.01 16.75
CA GLN A 13 31.38 -22.95 16.16
C GLN A 13 31.47 -22.12 14.87
N GLN A 14 31.41 -22.80 13.73
CA GLN A 14 31.09 -22.16 12.46
C GLN A 14 29.63 -21.67 12.51
N GLY A 15 29.46 -20.44 13.00
CA GLY A 15 28.21 -19.71 13.01
C GLY A 15 28.34 -18.38 12.27
N LYS A 16 28.69 -18.42 10.96
CA LYS A 16 28.59 -17.23 10.09
C LYS A 16 27.11 -16.95 9.77
N PHE A 17 26.33 -16.55 10.77
CA PHE A 17 25.05 -15.89 10.56
C PHE A 17 25.29 -14.39 10.40
N SER A 18 25.69 -14.00 9.18
CA SER A 18 25.54 -12.62 8.73
C SER A 18 24.15 -12.49 8.12
N THR A 19 23.14 -12.30 8.99
CA THR A 19 21.74 -12.08 8.59
C THR A 19 21.25 -10.72 9.06
N THR A 20 22.01 -9.68 8.73
CA THR A 20 21.41 -8.35 8.61
C THR A 20 20.67 -8.34 7.27
N ASN A 21 19.36 -8.55 7.31
CA ASN A 21 18.53 -8.21 6.16
C ASN A 21 18.63 -6.69 6.02
N ASN A 22 19.47 -6.22 5.09
CA ASN A 22 19.69 -4.81 4.78
C ASN A 22 18.45 -4.24 4.06
N TYR A 23 17.30 -4.32 4.70
CA TYR A 23 16.02 -3.91 4.16
C TYR A 23 15.69 -2.50 4.61
N THR A 24 15.13 -1.68 3.73
CA THR A 24 14.82 -0.28 4.01
C THR A 24 13.50 0.09 3.36
N ILE A 25 12.66 0.77 4.13
CA ILE A 25 11.41 1.36 3.66
C ILE A 25 11.59 2.87 3.67
N THR A 26 11.25 3.52 2.56
CA THR A 26 11.19 4.98 2.46
C THR A 26 9.74 5.42 2.29
N THR A 27 9.26 6.28 3.19
CA THR A 27 7.91 6.85 3.18
C THR A 27 7.90 8.16 2.41
N PHE A 28 7.07 8.22 1.38
CA PHE A 28 6.75 9.44 0.65
C PHE A 28 5.33 9.91 1.03
N LYS A 29 5.10 11.22 1.07
CA LYS A 29 3.82 11.83 1.46
C LYS A 29 3.16 12.51 0.27
N GLY A 30 1.91 12.18 0.03
CA GLY A 30 1.01 12.86 -0.90
C GLY A 30 0.01 13.75 -0.17
N SER A 31 -0.67 14.59 -0.91
CA SER A 31 -1.68 15.54 -0.43
C SER A 31 -3.05 14.88 -0.24
N GLY A 32 -3.94 15.56 0.46
CA GLY A 32 -5.36 15.25 0.47
C GLY A 32 -6.15 16.09 -0.54
N GLY A 33 -7.46 15.87 -0.60
CA GLY A 33 -8.39 16.66 -1.39
C GLY A 33 -9.78 16.04 -1.47
N ASP A 34 -10.70 16.75 -2.13
CA ASP A 34 -12.07 16.31 -2.34
C ASP A 34 -12.13 15.18 -3.38
N ILE A 35 -13.02 14.21 -3.15
CA ILE A 35 -13.33 13.12 -4.08
C ILE A 35 -14.51 13.59 -4.95
N PRO A 36 -14.36 13.74 -6.28
CA PRO A 36 -15.43 14.23 -7.15
C PRO A 36 -16.61 13.26 -7.28
N ASP A 37 -17.81 13.75 -6.94
CA ASP A 37 -19.11 13.07 -7.05
C ASP A 37 -19.43 12.65 -8.51
N GLY A 38 -19.44 11.34 -8.77
CA GLY A 38 -19.85 10.66 -10.02
C GLY A 38 -19.16 11.05 -11.34
N LYS A 39 -18.28 12.05 -11.34
CA LYS A 39 -17.63 12.59 -12.55
C LYS A 39 -16.22 13.06 -12.27
N GLY A 40 -15.26 12.51 -13.01
CA GLY A 40 -13.84 12.80 -12.85
C GLY A 40 -13.17 11.81 -11.91
N SER A 41 -12.08 12.23 -11.28
CA SER A 41 -11.35 11.46 -10.27
C SER A 41 -10.53 12.44 -9.44
N PHE A 42 -10.34 12.15 -8.15
CA PHE A 42 -9.24 12.73 -7.39
C PHE A 42 -7.94 12.11 -7.91
N LEU A 43 -6.95 12.97 -8.17
CA LEU A 43 -5.64 12.61 -8.68
C LEU A 43 -4.59 13.39 -7.89
N ASP A 44 -3.69 12.69 -7.20
CA ASP A 44 -2.53 13.29 -6.55
C ASP A 44 -1.25 12.53 -6.88
N ASN A 45 -0.12 13.25 -6.95
CA ASN A 45 1.14 12.72 -7.45
C ASN A 45 2.26 12.93 -6.43
N ILE A 46 2.89 11.83 -6.03
CA ILE A 46 4.18 11.81 -5.36
C ILE A 46 5.27 11.73 -6.45
N ILE A 47 6.24 12.65 -6.41
CA ILE A 47 7.43 12.59 -7.27
C ILE A 47 8.60 12.03 -6.47
N VAL A 48 8.95 10.77 -6.72
CA VAL A 48 10.11 10.09 -6.12
C VAL A 48 11.35 10.42 -6.95
N LYS A 49 12.43 10.85 -6.29
CA LYS A 49 13.70 11.23 -6.95
C LYS A 49 14.77 10.13 -6.80
N GLU A 50 14.59 9.29 -5.80
CA GLU A 50 15.45 8.20 -5.40
C GLU A 50 15.26 7.02 -6.38
N ASN A 51 16.35 6.60 -7.03
CA ASN A 51 16.32 5.46 -7.94
C ASN A 51 16.88 4.21 -7.25
N PHE A 52 15.98 3.37 -6.75
CA PHE A 52 16.26 2.03 -6.25
C PHE A 52 15.26 1.04 -6.87
N GLN A 53 15.55 -0.27 -6.82
CA GLN A 53 14.59 -1.29 -7.23
C GLN A 53 13.57 -1.52 -6.12
N VAL A 54 12.29 -1.35 -6.44
CA VAL A 54 11.16 -1.68 -5.55
C VAL A 54 11.16 -3.18 -5.22
N LYS A 55 10.89 -3.50 -3.96
CA LYS A 55 10.73 -4.86 -3.41
C LYS A 55 9.51 -5.04 -2.52
N GLU A 56 8.84 -3.95 -2.20
CA GLU A 56 7.56 -3.91 -1.50
C GLU A 56 6.94 -2.54 -1.69
N VAL A 57 5.62 -2.51 -1.68
CA VAL A 57 4.84 -1.28 -1.70
C VAL A 57 3.79 -1.36 -0.60
N SER A 58 3.56 -0.25 0.10
CA SER A 58 2.34 -0.06 0.88
C SER A 58 1.75 1.32 0.63
N VAL A 59 0.43 1.37 0.45
CA VAL A 59 -0.32 2.63 0.30
C VAL A 59 -1.17 2.84 1.53
N LYS A 60 -1.05 4.02 2.15
CA LYS A 60 -1.78 4.37 3.36
C LYS A 60 -2.61 5.62 3.11
N LEU A 61 -3.93 5.50 3.25
CA LEU A 61 -4.92 6.56 3.11
C LEU A 61 -5.25 7.05 4.52
N HIS A 62 -5.07 8.35 4.79
CA HIS A 62 -5.25 8.96 6.12
C HIS A 62 -6.46 9.87 6.12
N ASN A 63 -7.36 9.69 7.09
CA ASN A 63 -8.64 10.37 7.21
C ASN A 63 -9.39 10.38 5.86
N MET A 64 -9.60 9.19 5.29
CA MET A 64 -10.49 9.02 4.14
C MET A 64 -11.93 9.00 4.64
N VAL A 65 -12.81 9.79 4.01
CA VAL A 65 -14.23 9.88 4.32
C VAL A 65 -15.02 9.87 3.02
N HIS A 66 -15.96 8.94 2.86
CA HIS A 66 -16.89 8.89 1.74
C HIS A 66 -18.07 7.98 2.11
N THR A 67 -19.28 8.33 1.68
CA THR A 67 -20.50 7.55 1.91
C THR A 67 -20.74 6.65 0.69
N TRP A 68 -21.09 5.38 0.91
CA TRP A 68 -21.27 4.37 -0.16
C TRP A 68 -19.97 3.87 -0.83
N VAL A 69 -19.20 3.05 -0.12
CA VAL A 69 -17.93 2.47 -0.61
C VAL A 69 -18.07 1.71 -1.94
N GLY A 70 -19.23 1.11 -2.24
CA GLY A 70 -19.51 0.39 -3.48
C GLY A 70 -19.37 1.20 -4.77
N ASP A 71 -19.28 2.54 -4.68
CA ASP A 71 -19.08 3.40 -5.84
C ASP A 71 -17.62 3.81 -6.07
N LEU A 72 -16.75 3.57 -5.08
CA LEU A 72 -15.33 3.91 -5.15
C LEU A 72 -14.48 2.86 -5.89
N VAL A 73 -13.55 3.34 -6.69
CA VAL A 73 -12.33 2.62 -7.09
C VAL A 73 -11.13 3.43 -6.60
N VAL A 74 -10.18 2.76 -5.96
CA VAL A 74 -8.93 3.37 -5.51
C VAL A 74 -7.76 2.60 -6.09
N SER A 75 -6.91 3.29 -6.85
CA SER A 75 -5.80 2.69 -7.60
C SER A 75 -4.48 3.42 -7.34
N LEU A 76 -3.38 2.67 -7.28
CA LEU A 76 -2.03 3.22 -7.39
C LEU A 76 -1.55 3.06 -8.84
N ARG A 77 -0.97 4.11 -9.41
CA ARG A 77 -0.36 4.09 -10.75
C ARG A 77 1.11 4.49 -10.69
N HIS A 78 1.97 3.70 -11.31
CA HIS A 78 3.34 4.09 -11.62
C HIS A 78 3.38 4.82 -12.98
N GLY A 79 3.82 6.08 -12.97
CA GLY A 79 3.72 6.99 -14.11
C GLY A 79 4.59 6.59 -15.30
N GLU A 80 5.82 6.13 -15.04
CA GLU A 80 6.80 5.85 -16.09
C GLU A 80 6.51 4.53 -16.84
N THR A 81 5.93 3.53 -16.17
CA THR A 81 5.54 2.25 -16.80
C THR A 81 4.07 2.20 -17.23
N GLY A 82 3.23 3.09 -16.67
CA GLY A 82 1.78 3.06 -16.89
C GLY A 82 1.05 1.93 -16.17
N ILE A 83 1.73 1.12 -15.34
CA ILE A 83 1.10 0.07 -14.54
C ILE A 83 0.17 0.73 -13.52
N VAL A 84 -1.05 0.19 -13.43
CA VAL A 84 -2.08 0.54 -12.46
C VAL A 84 -2.40 -0.72 -11.67
N VAL A 85 -2.62 -0.56 -10.36
CA VAL A 85 -3.05 -1.62 -9.43
C VAL A 85 -4.21 -1.07 -8.61
N ASP A 86 -5.37 -1.72 -8.66
CA ASP A 86 -6.50 -1.39 -7.80
C ASP A 86 -6.27 -1.92 -6.38
N LEU A 87 -6.36 -1.02 -5.39
CA LEU A 87 -6.33 -1.34 -3.96
C LEU A 87 -7.66 -1.95 -3.53
N PHE A 88 -8.76 -1.36 -4.00
CA PHE A 88 -10.09 -1.93 -3.96
C PHE A 88 -10.94 -1.35 -5.09
N GLN A 89 -11.91 -2.14 -5.59
CA GLN A 89 -12.69 -1.81 -6.77
C GLN A 89 -14.18 -2.09 -6.53
N GLN A 90 -14.96 -1.04 -6.34
CA GLN A 90 -16.42 -1.04 -6.19
C GLN A 90 -16.99 -2.16 -5.31
N PRO A 91 -16.63 -2.23 -4.00
CA PRO A 91 -16.96 -3.36 -3.15
C PRO A 91 -18.43 -3.80 -3.21
N GLY A 92 -18.65 -5.11 -3.30
CA GLY A 92 -19.95 -5.74 -3.49
C GLY A 92 -20.44 -5.80 -4.94
N LYS A 93 -19.76 -5.21 -5.93
CA LYS A 93 -20.11 -5.37 -7.36
C LYS A 93 -19.40 -6.57 -7.99
N PRO A 94 -20.05 -7.31 -8.91
CA PRO A 94 -21.48 -7.33 -9.20
C PRO A 94 -22.28 -8.26 -8.24
N ASN A 95 -21.60 -8.93 -7.30
CA ASN A 95 -22.11 -10.13 -6.63
C ASN A 95 -23.16 -9.87 -5.55
N PHE A 96 -23.08 -8.75 -4.84
CA PHE A 96 -24.07 -8.33 -3.85
C PHE A 96 -25.15 -7.46 -4.48
N SER A 97 -24.77 -6.43 -5.23
CA SER A 97 -25.72 -5.60 -5.99
C SER A 97 -25.04 -4.86 -7.16
N SER A 98 -25.83 -4.31 -8.07
CA SER A 98 -25.32 -3.40 -9.12
C SER A 98 -24.80 -2.06 -8.58
N SER A 99 -25.11 -1.74 -7.31
CA SER A 99 -24.67 -0.54 -6.59
C SER A 99 -23.58 -0.83 -5.54
N GLY A 100 -23.13 -2.09 -5.40
CA GLY A 100 -22.16 -2.48 -4.40
C GLY A 100 -22.70 -2.38 -2.97
N TYR A 101 -21.79 -2.30 -1.99
CA TYR A 101 -22.11 -2.12 -0.58
C TYR A 101 -22.34 -0.64 -0.22
N SER A 102 -23.38 -0.39 0.57
CA SER A 102 -23.72 0.94 1.11
C SER A 102 -23.06 1.21 2.48
N SER A 103 -21.86 0.67 2.69
CA SER A 103 -21.07 0.92 3.90
C SER A 103 -20.20 2.15 3.72
N ASP A 104 -20.07 2.96 4.77
CA ASP A 104 -19.31 4.20 4.71
C ASP A 104 -17.81 3.94 4.95
N ILE A 105 -16.97 4.79 4.37
CA ILE A 105 -15.56 4.93 4.74
C ILE A 105 -15.40 6.14 5.66
N LYS A 106 -14.69 5.97 6.79
CA LYS A 106 -14.39 7.05 7.74
C LYS A 106 -13.20 6.69 8.65
N GLY A 107 -11.98 6.84 8.15
CA GLY A 107 -10.78 6.61 8.95
C GLY A 107 -9.50 6.39 8.14
N ASP A 108 -8.61 5.57 8.69
CA ASP A 108 -7.28 5.30 8.13
C ASP A 108 -7.22 3.86 7.56
N TYR A 109 -6.71 3.72 6.33
CA TYR A 109 -6.70 2.45 5.59
C TYR A 109 -5.34 2.20 4.96
N SER A 110 -4.77 1.03 5.20
CA SER A 110 -3.43 0.64 4.77
C SER A 110 -3.51 -0.59 3.87
N PHE A 111 -2.88 -0.55 2.70
CA PHE A 111 -2.86 -1.63 1.72
C PHE A 111 -1.43 -2.13 1.52
N ASN A 112 -1.24 -3.45 1.57
CA ASN A 112 0.04 -4.13 1.38
C ASN A 112 -0.21 -5.64 1.17
N ASP A 113 0.59 -6.29 0.32
CA ASP A 113 0.38 -7.69 -0.07
C ASP A 113 0.58 -8.69 1.10
N HIS A 114 1.29 -8.30 2.17
CA HIS A 114 1.47 -9.13 3.37
C HIS A 114 0.31 -9.03 4.38
N ASN A 115 -0.64 -8.13 4.18
CA ASN A 115 -1.84 -8.04 5.01
C ASN A 115 -2.79 -9.22 4.72
N SER A 116 -3.53 -9.65 5.74
CA SER A 116 -4.46 -10.79 5.66
C SER A 116 -5.94 -10.43 5.75
N GLU A 117 -6.28 -9.18 6.07
CA GLU A 117 -7.68 -8.73 6.12
C GLU A 117 -8.17 -8.39 4.71
N ASP A 118 -9.35 -8.88 4.35
CA ASP A 118 -9.99 -8.61 3.06
C ASP A 118 -10.89 -7.38 3.16
N PHE A 119 -10.64 -6.38 2.31
CA PHE A 119 -11.41 -5.13 2.26
C PHE A 119 -12.85 -5.36 1.76
N GLU A 120 -13.06 -6.28 0.82
CA GLU A 120 -14.39 -6.65 0.29
C GLU A 120 -15.25 -7.25 1.41
N ALA A 121 -14.69 -8.22 2.14
CA ALA A 121 -15.36 -8.84 3.28
C ALA A 121 -15.64 -7.83 4.41
N ALA A 122 -14.69 -6.92 4.71
CA ALA A 122 -14.88 -5.88 5.71
C ALA A 122 -15.98 -4.88 5.31
N ALA A 123 -16.05 -4.51 4.03
CA ALA A 123 -17.09 -3.64 3.49
C ALA A 123 -18.49 -4.28 3.52
N GLY A 124 -18.59 -5.58 3.25
CA GLY A 124 -19.86 -6.32 3.32
C GLY A 124 -20.37 -6.64 4.73
N ALA A 125 -19.47 -6.68 5.72
CA ALA A 125 -19.81 -7.09 7.09
C ALA A 125 -20.15 -5.95 8.06
N ASN A 126 -19.88 -4.69 7.70
CA ASN A 126 -20.00 -3.53 8.59
C ASN A 126 -20.78 -2.38 7.94
N THR A 127 -21.41 -1.52 8.75
CA THR A 127 -22.04 -0.28 8.25
C THR A 127 -21.03 0.84 7.96
N VAL A 128 -19.87 0.80 8.63
CA VAL A 128 -18.70 1.64 8.35
C VAL A 128 -17.51 0.71 8.25
N VAL A 129 -16.73 0.78 7.17
CA VAL A 129 -15.55 -0.09 6.99
C VAL A 129 -14.52 0.25 8.09
N PRO A 130 -14.10 -0.70 8.94
CA PRO A 130 -13.15 -0.43 10.01
C PRO A 130 -11.83 0.15 9.48
N SER A 131 -11.17 1.01 10.25
CA SER A 131 -9.79 1.38 9.97
C SER A 131 -8.87 0.18 10.21
N GLY A 132 -7.96 -0.11 9.28
CA GLY A 132 -7.26 -1.39 9.27
C GLY A 132 -6.16 -1.53 8.22
N ASN A 133 -5.55 -2.72 8.20
CA ASN A 133 -4.49 -3.10 7.26
C ASN A 133 -5.01 -4.24 6.37
N TYR A 134 -5.31 -3.91 5.13
CA TYR A 134 -6.00 -4.76 4.17
C TYR A 134 -5.08 -5.27 3.06
N HIS A 135 -5.39 -6.45 2.54
CA HIS A 135 -4.83 -6.93 1.29
C HIS A 135 -5.49 -6.15 0.13
N PRO A 136 -4.73 -5.68 -0.88
CA PRO A 136 -5.31 -5.03 -2.05
C PRO A 136 -6.01 -6.05 -2.97
N VAL A 137 -7.00 -5.61 -3.77
CA VAL A 137 -7.70 -6.50 -4.71
C VAL A 137 -6.81 -6.95 -5.87
N GLU A 138 -5.87 -6.11 -6.30
CA GLU A 138 -4.77 -6.47 -7.19
C GLU A 138 -3.43 -6.37 -6.45
N SER A 139 -2.51 -7.32 -6.70
CA SER A 139 -1.23 -7.41 -5.98
C SER A 139 -0.29 -6.23 -6.32
N LEU A 140 0.17 -5.54 -5.28
CA LEU A 140 1.13 -4.45 -5.38
C LEU A 140 2.53 -4.93 -5.81
N SER A 141 2.84 -6.23 -5.71
CA SER A 141 4.05 -6.84 -6.29
C SER A 141 4.17 -6.66 -7.82
N ALA A 142 3.11 -6.22 -8.51
CA ALA A 142 3.18 -5.76 -9.90
C ALA A 142 4.18 -4.59 -10.11
N PHE A 143 4.59 -3.91 -9.04
CA PHE A 143 5.63 -2.88 -9.05
C PHE A 143 7.05 -3.39 -8.70
N ASP A 144 7.22 -4.67 -8.34
CA ASP A 144 8.52 -5.19 -7.91
C ASP A 144 9.56 -5.21 -9.04
N GLY A 145 10.80 -4.85 -8.70
CA GLY A 145 11.90 -4.74 -9.64
C GLY A 145 11.88 -3.48 -10.51
N LEU A 146 10.79 -2.69 -10.49
CA LEU A 146 10.77 -1.38 -11.14
C LEU A 146 11.71 -0.39 -10.44
N SER A 147 12.11 0.65 -11.16
CA SER A 147 12.70 1.85 -10.58
C SER A 147 11.66 2.55 -9.70
N ALA A 148 12.04 2.93 -8.48
CA ALA A 148 11.24 3.78 -7.62
C ALA A 148 11.13 5.23 -8.13
N ALA A 149 12.13 5.71 -8.90
CA ALA A 149 12.15 7.09 -9.40
C ALA A 149 11.10 7.31 -10.48
N GLY A 150 10.34 8.40 -10.35
CA GLY A 150 9.24 8.75 -11.25
C GLY A 150 8.02 9.32 -10.51
N SER A 151 6.93 9.51 -11.26
CA SER A 151 5.64 9.89 -10.68
C SER A 151 4.88 8.68 -10.18
N TRP A 152 4.43 8.70 -8.92
CA TRP A 152 3.48 7.74 -8.36
C TRP A 152 2.16 8.46 -8.09
N GLN A 153 1.10 7.98 -8.72
CA GLN A 153 -0.20 8.65 -8.73
C GLN A 153 -1.22 7.83 -7.96
N LEU A 154 -1.83 8.43 -6.94
CA LEU A 154 -3.05 7.90 -6.34
C LEU A 154 -4.24 8.39 -7.16
N ILE A 155 -5.11 7.46 -7.53
CA ILE A 155 -6.34 7.70 -8.28
C ILE A 155 -7.50 7.25 -7.37
N ILE A 156 -8.40 8.17 -7.03
CA ILE A 156 -9.66 7.83 -6.37
C ILE A 156 -10.79 8.27 -7.29
N LYS A 157 -11.63 7.32 -7.69
CA LYS A 157 -12.76 7.56 -8.58
C LYS A 157 -14.06 7.14 -7.91
N ASP A 158 -14.97 8.09 -7.78
CA ASP A 158 -16.38 7.81 -7.56
C ASP A 158 -17.05 7.48 -8.91
N ASN A 159 -17.87 6.45 -8.93
CA ASN A 159 -18.54 5.92 -10.12
C ASN A 159 -20.07 6.04 -10.07
N ALA A 160 -20.63 6.59 -8.99
CA ALA A 160 -22.05 6.96 -8.91
C ALA A 160 -22.20 8.43 -8.52
N ALA A 161 -23.41 8.97 -8.72
CA ALA A 161 -23.71 10.35 -8.38
C ALA A 161 -24.66 10.40 -7.17
N GLY A 162 -24.38 11.29 -6.22
CA GLY A 162 -25.19 11.52 -5.02
C GLY A 162 -24.37 11.58 -3.72
N ASP A 163 -23.13 11.12 -3.75
CA ASP A 163 -22.24 10.98 -2.61
C ASP A 163 -20.93 11.75 -2.88
N SER A 164 -20.35 12.31 -1.83
CA SER A 164 -19.10 13.08 -1.94
C SER A 164 -18.23 12.83 -0.74
N GLY A 165 -16.91 12.84 -0.96
CA GLY A 165 -15.95 12.49 0.06
C GLY A 165 -14.69 13.33 0.01
N SER A 166 -13.74 12.97 0.86
CA SER A 166 -12.42 13.58 0.92
C SER A 166 -11.38 12.58 1.40
N LEU A 167 -10.14 12.83 1.01
CA LEU A 167 -8.95 12.21 1.57
C LEU A 167 -8.18 13.28 2.35
N GLY A 168 -7.81 13.01 3.60
CA GLY A 168 -6.99 13.94 4.39
C GLY A 168 -5.54 14.02 3.91
N SER A 169 -4.91 12.87 3.67
CA SER A 169 -3.63 12.73 2.95
C SER A 169 -3.40 11.26 2.58
N TRP A 170 -2.34 10.95 1.83
CA TRP A 170 -1.86 9.58 1.68
C TRP A 170 -0.34 9.49 1.84
N SER A 171 0.14 8.26 1.97
CA SER A 171 1.56 7.97 1.87
C SER A 171 1.85 6.67 1.15
N LEU A 172 2.95 6.70 0.41
CA LEU A 172 3.52 5.57 -0.30
C LEU A 172 4.79 5.14 0.42
N ASP A 173 4.80 3.92 0.94
CA ASP A 173 5.99 3.29 1.51
C ASP A 173 6.58 2.37 0.45
N LEU A 174 7.83 2.63 0.03
CA LEU A 174 8.56 1.78 -0.92
C LEU A 174 9.72 1.07 -0.22
N GLY A 175 9.69 -0.26 -0.25
CA GLY A 175 10.71 -1.15 0.29
C GLY A 175 11.79 -1.51 -0.72
N TYR A 176 13.04 -1.64 -0.28
CA TYR A 176 14.16 -2.11 -1.09
C TYR A 176 15.28 -2.72 -0.23
N THR A 177 16.15 -3.50 -0.86
CA THR A 177 17.38 -4.00 -0.23
C THR A 177 18.52 -3.03 -0.49
N GLN A 178 19.19 -2.53 0.55
CA GLN A 178 20.45 -1.82 0.41
C GLN A 178 21.57 -2.79 0.02
N SER A 179 22.29 -2.45 -1.05
CA SER A 179 23.63 -3.01 -1.32
C SER A 179 24.56 -2.71 -0.14
N ALA A 180 25.40 -3.69 0.22
CA ALA A 180 26.45 -3.53 1.21
C ALA A 180 27.65 -2.73 0.68
#